data_AF-V6HBY1-F1
#
_entry.id   AF-V6HBY1-F1
#
_cell.length_a   1.000
_cell.length_b   1.000
_cell.length_c   1.000
_cell.angle_alpha   90.00
_cell.angle_beta   90.00
_cell.angle_gamma   90.00
#
_symmetry.space_group_name_H-M   'P 1'
#
loop_
_entity.id
_entity.type
_entity.pdbx_description
1 polymer ?
#
loop_
_entity_poly.entity_id
_entity_poly.type
_entity_poly.pdbx_seq_one_letter_code
_entity_poly.pdbx_strand_id
1 'polypeptide(L)'
;MKRTLSSISLLFILTLIPGCGDGTQVIESIDGTKITVGGFESAYETAIDTLSRTQNIEKKNIIDFITKDAAEVPEQMRPLRDEFQKKTFFERYRQMLMIKLVADKSGFTKRADIKEILKFQEMQLISNLYIAEQVESKIKISEEEAQTECAELRKRNAEVNSLPIDRCLLLARAQIKSRRSMEVYPKVLERVKEGVTIKHNEKFDLENYLSKNIVFPEAAKTENKESSEAK
;
A
#
# COMPACT_ATOMS: atom_id res chain seq x y z
N MET A 1 56.33 -47.32 -32.83
CA MET A 1 56.17 -45.88 -33.15
C MET A 1 54.79 -45.66 -33.78
N LYS A 2 54.12 -44.55 -33.42
CA LYS A 2 52.74 -44.08 -33.80
C LYS A 2 51.62 -44.85 -33.08
N ARG A 3 50.94 -44.37 -32.02
CA ARG A 3 50.18 -43.12 -31.69
C ARG A 3 48.98 -42.84 -32.59
N THR A 4 47.78 -43.14 -32.06
CA THR A 4 46.48 -42.48 -32.34
C THR A 4 45.59 -42.68 -31.10
N LEU A 5 45.73 -41.83 -30.07
CA LEU A 5 44.74 -40.81 -29.66
C LEU A 5 43.25 -41.23 -29.79
N SER A 6 42.68 -41.74 -28.69
CA SER A 6 41.25 -41.65 -28.41
C SER A 6 40.95 -40.27 -27.83
N SER A 7 40.22 -39.43 -28.56
CA SER A 7 39.64 -38.20 -28.01
C SER A 7 38.25 -38.49 -27.45
N ILE A 8 38.16 -38.49 -26.12
CA ILE A 8 36.90 -38.41 -25.37
C ILE A 8 36.42 -36.95 -25.48
N SER A 9 35.37 -36.72 -26.26
CA SER A 9 34.64 -35.45 -26.24
C SER A 9 33.76 -35.41 -25.00
N LEU A 10 34.30 -34.80 -23.94
CA LEU A 10 33.57 -34.41 -22.74
C LEU A 10 32.69 -33.20 -23.09
N LEU A 11 31.39 -33.44 -23.27
CA LEU A 11 30.39 -32.38 -23.48
C LEU A 11 30.06 -31.74 -22.12
N PHE A 12 30.86 -30.76 -21.73
CA PHE A 12 30.55 -29.88 -20.60
C PHE A 12 29.93 -28.59 -21.15
N ILE A 13 28.60 -28.60 -21.37
CA ILE A 13 27.85 -27.35 -21.52
C ILE A 13 27.24 -27.06 -20.15
N LEU A 14 27.90 -26.15 -19.44
CA LEU A 14 27.40 -25.44 -18.27
C LEU A 14 26.03 -24.81 -18.60
N THR A 15 24.94 -25.43 -18.14
CA THR A 15 23.68 -24.70 -17.97
C THR A 15 23.79 -23.85 -16.71
N LEU A 16 24.35 -22.64 -16.86
CA LEU A 16 24.16 -21.57 -15.89
C LEU A 16 22.70 -21.13 -15.95
N ILE A 17 21.86 -21.72 -15.10
CA ILE A 17 20.54 -21.17 -14.77
C ILE A 17 20.67 -20.42 -13.44
N PRO A 18 20.92 -19.10 -13.44
CA PRO A 18 20.43 -18.26 -12.37
C PRO A 18 19.01 -17.82 -12.78
N GLY A 19 18.04 -18.72 -12.65
CA GLY A 19 16.63 -18.44 -12.86
C GLY A 19 16.05 -17.65 -11.69
N CYS A 20 16.58 -16.46 -11.43
CA CYS A 20 15.93 -15.48 -10.56
C CYS A 20 14.91 -14.72 -11.39
N GLY A 21 13.72 -15.32 -11.54
CA GLY A 21 12.57 -14.73 -12.23
C GLY A 21 11.35 -15.60 -11.97
N ASP A 22 10.16 -15.01 -12.08
CA ASP A 22 8.87 -15.67 -11.86
C ASP A 22 8.52 -16.78 -12.90
N GLY A 23 9.47 -17.14 -13.78
CA GLY A 23 9.29 -18.15 -14.83
C GLY A 23 8.47 -17.70 -16.03
N THR A 24 7.94 -16.48 -16.03
CA THR A 24 7.10 -15.94 -17.11
C THR A 24 7.92 -15.21 -18.17
N GLN A 25 7.30 -14.93 -19.32
CA GLN A 25 7.95 -14.25 -20.43
C GLN A 25 8.45 -12.86 -20.03
N VAL A 26 9.67 -12.51 -20.46
CA VAL A 26 10.21 -11.15 -20.29
C VAL A 26 9.54 -10.22 -21.29
N ILE A 27 8.93 -9.15 -20.79
CA ILE A 27 8.38 -8.05 -21.61
C ILE A 27 9.52 -7.14 -22.07
N GLU A 28 10.34 -6.66 -21.13
CA GLU A 28 11.52 -5.84 -21.42
C GLU A 28 12.58 -5.97 -20.32
N SER A 29 13.77 -5.41 -20.56
CA SER A 29 14.84 -5.32 -19.57
C SER A 29 15.36 -3.90 -19.49
N ILE A 30 15.39 -3.35 -18.28
CA ILE A 30 15.87 -2.01 -17.97
C ILE A 30 17.11 -2.19 -17.11
N ASP A 31 18.28 -1.90 -17.69
CA ASP A 31 19.55 -1.92 -16.95
C ASP A 31 19.80 -3.26 -16.21
N GLY A 32 19.55 -4.37 -16.91
CA GLY A 32 19.68 -5.73 -16.36
C GLY A 32 18.53 -6.18 -15.47
N THR A 33 17.62 -5.29 -15.06
CA THR A 33 16.38 -5.65 -14.35
C THR A 33 15.30 -6.03 -15.36
N LYS A 34 14.77 -7.25 -15.26
CA LYS A 34 13.74 -7.76 -16.17
C LYS A 34 12.34 -7.37 -15.68
N ILE A 35 11.52 -6.83 -16.57
CA ILE A 35 10.07 -6.79 -16.38
C ILE A 35 9.49 -8.02 -17.05
N THR A 36 8.90 -8.91 -16.26
CA THR A 36 8.25 -10.14 -16.70
C THR A 36 6.73 -9.96 -16.74
N VAL A 37 6.02 -10.83 -17.46
CA VAL A 37 4.54 -10.84 -17.50
C VAL A 37 3.96 -11.01 -16.10
N GLY A 38 4.39 -12.04 -15.37
CA GLY A 38 3.92 -12.32 -14.02
C GLY A 38 4.25 -11.21 -13.03
N GLY A 39 5.42 -10.58 -13.17
CA GLY A 39 5.85 -9.46 -12.32
C GLY A 39 4.99 -8.21 -12.57
N PHE A 40 4.66 -7.93 -13.82
CA PHE A 40 3.75 -6.86 -14.18
C PHE A 40 2.32 -7.13 -13.68
N GLU A 41 1.78 -8.32 -13.92
CA GLU A 41 0.44 -8.71 -13.47
C GLU A 41 0.34 -8.65 -11.94
N SER A 42 1.34 -9.14 -11.23
CA SER A 42 1.41 -9.06 -9.76
C SER A 42 1.44 -7.61 -9.28
N ALA A 43 2.21 -6.73 -9.95
CA ALA A 43 2.26 -5.31 -9.59
C ALA A 43 0.91 -4.61 -9.85
N TYR A 44 0.24 -4.96 -10.93
CA TYR A 44 -1.09 -4.45 -11.28
C TYR A 44 -2.14 -4.87 -10.23
N GLU A 45 -2.18 -6.15 -9.87
CA GLU A 45 -3.08 -6.66 -8.83
C GLU A 45 -2.77 -6.03 -7.46
N THR A 46 -1.49 -5.92 -7.10
CA THR A 46 -1.05 -5.31 -5.83
C THR A 46 -1.49 -3.85 -5.74
N ALA A 47 -1.44 -3.09 -6.83
CA ALA A 47 -1.91 -1.70 -6.84
C ALA A 47 -3.42 -1.60 -6.61
N ILE A 48 -4.21 -2.51 -7.20
CA ILE A 48 -5.65 -2.59 -6.95
C ILE A 48 -5.93 -2.96 -5.48
N ASP A 49 -5.20 -3.94 -4.94
CA ASP A 49 -5.35 -4.36 -3.54
C ASP A 49 -4.96 -3.26 -2.56
N THR A 50 -3.89 -2.53 -2.87
CA THR A 50 -3.45 -1.38 -2.08
C THR A 50 -4.54 -0.32 -2.07
N LEU A 51 -5.11 0.02 -3.22
CA LEU A 51 -6.20 0.99 -3.30
C LEU A 51 -7.44 0.52 -2.52
N SER A 52 -7.82 -0.74 -2.67
CA SER A 52 -8.96 -1.34 -1.97
C SER A 52 -8.80 -1.21 -0.45
N ARG A 53 -7.64 -1.60 0.07
CA ARG A 53 -7.35 -1.59 1.52
C ARG A 53 -7.17 -0.17 2.06
N THR A 54 -6.49 0.72 1.33
CA THR A 54 -6.19 2.08 1.81
C THR A 54 -7.37 3.03 1.71
N GLN A 55 -8.22 2.88 0.70
CA GLN A 55 -9.42 3.71 0.52
C GLN A 55 -10.68 3.07 1.09
N ASN A 56 -10.59 1.86 1.65
CA ASN A 56 -11.72 1.11 2.20
C ASN A 56 -12.85 0.91 1.16
N ILE A 57 -12.47 0.71 -0.10
CA ILE A 57 -13.38 0.45 -1.22
C ILE A 57 -13.31 -1.05 -1.53
N GLU A 58 -14.45 -1.71 -1.69
CA GLU A 58 -14.46 -3.12 -2.09
C GLU A 58 -13.73 -3.30 -3.44
N LYS A 59 -12.78 -4.25 -3.49
CA LYS A 59 -12.00 -4.58 -4.69
C LYS A 59 -12.88 -4.76 -5.94
N LYS A 60 -14.03 -5.42 -5.80
CA LYS A 60 -14.98 -5.64 -6.90
C LYS A 60 -15.48 -4.33 -7.52
N ASN A 61 -15.69 -3.29 -6.72
CA ASN A 61 -16.16 -2.00 -7.19
C ASN A 61 -15.04 -1.28 -7.96
N ILE A 62 -13.79 -1.38 -7.48
CA ILE A 62 -12.63 -0.85 -8.21
C ILE A 62 -12.51 -1.55 -9.57
N ILE A 63 -12.58 -2.89 -9.59
CA ILE A 63 -12.51 -3.69 -10.83
C ILE A 63 -13.64 -3.27 -11.80
N ASP A 64 -14.86 -3.12 -11.30
CA ASP A 64 -16.00 -2.66 -12.12
C ASP A 64 -15.73 -1.28 -12.76
N PHE A 65 -15.18 -0.33 -12.00
CA PHE A 65 -14.87 1.01 -12.53
C PHE A 65 -13.74 1.00 -13.57
N ILE A 66 -12.67 0.23 -13.36
CA ILE A 66 -11.51 0.24 -14.28
C ILE A 66 -11.75 -0.55 -15.56
N THR A 67 -12.74 -1.45 -15.57
CA THR A 67 -13.08 -2.32 -16.72
C THR A 67 -14.18 -1.76 -17.62
N LYS A 68 -15.00 -0.83 -17.11
CA LYS A 68 -16.07 -0.18 -17.88
C LYS A 68 -15.57 0.85 -18.87
N ASP A 69 -16.41 1.19 -19.84
CA ASP A 69 -16.20 2.33 -20.72
C ASP A 69 -16.26 3.66 -19.95
N ALA A 70 -15.47 4.65 -20.37
CA ALA A 70 -15.35 5.94 -19.67
C ALA A 70 -16.68 6.68 -19.52
N ALA A 71 -17.60 6.49 -20.48
CA ALA A 71 -18.94 7.07 -20.45
C ALA A 71 -19.82 6.50 -19.32
N GLU A 72 -19.54 5.27 -18.87
CA GLU A 72 -20.30 4.57 -17.83
C GLU A 72 -19.73 4.77 -16.43
N VAL A 73 -18.56 5.41 -16.32
CA VAL A 73 -17.88 5.69 -15.05
C VAL A 73 -18.21 7.12 -14.60
N PRO A 74 -18.61 7.31 -13.32
CA PRO A 74 -18.81 8.64 -12.75
C PRO A 74 -17.58 9.52 -12.98
N GLU A 75 -17.79 10.81 -13.30
CA GLU A 75 -16.71 11.73 -13.70
C GLU A 75 -15.56 11.77 -12.69
N GLN A 76 -15.88 11.80 -11.39
CA GLN A 76 -14.93 11.76 -10.29
C GLN A 76 -14.06 10.49 -10.23
N MET A 77 -14.53 9.38 -10.81
CA MET A 77 -13.82 8.08 -10.83
C MET A 77 -13.10 7.83 -12.17
N ARG A 78 -13.28 8.70 -13.17
CA ARG A 78 -12.60 8.57 -14.48
C ARG A 78 -11.07 8.68 -14.36
N PRO A 79 -10.48 9.58 -13.56
CA PRO A 79 -9.02 9.62 -13.41
C PRO A 79 -8.45 8.29 -12.91
N LEU A 80 -9.13 7.67 -11.94
CA LEU A 80 -8.76 6.35 -11.42
C LEU A 80 -8.85 5.27 -12.52
N ARG A 81 -9.95 5.25 -13.29
CA ARG A 81 -10.10 4.32 -14.42
C ARG A 81 -8.95 4.46 -15.42
N ASP A 82 -8.63 5.70 -15.79
CA ASP A 82 -7.63 5.99 -16.82
C ASP A 82 -6.22 5.65 -16.37
N GLU A 83 -5.90 5.88 -15.09
CA GLU A 83 -4.65 5.50 -14.44
C GLU A 83 -4.45 3.98 -14.42
N PHE A 84 -5.53 3.21 -14.27
CA PHE A 84 -5.50 1.75 -14.26
C PHE A 84 -5.72 1.11 -15.64
N GLN A 85 -5.83 1.88 -16.73
CA GLN A 85 -5.78 1.29 -18.08
C GLN A 85 -4.44 0.59 -18.26
N LYS A 86 -4.46 -0.68 -18.71
CA LYS A 86 -3.28 -1.58 -18.69
C LYS A 86 -2.02 -0.95 -19.30
N LYS A 87 -2.16 -0.26 -20.44
CA LYS A 87 -1.05 0.44 -21.11
C LYS A 87 -0.53 1.62 -20.26
N THR A 88 -1.43 2.47 -19.76
CA THR A 88 -1.09 3.60 -18.89
C THR A 88 -0.37 3.12 -17.62
N PHE A 89 -0.93 2.10 -16.97
CA PHE A 89 -0.35 1.52 -15.77
C PHE A 89 1.04 0.90 -16.05
N PHE A 90 1.20 0.19 -17.17
CA PHE A 90 2.49 -0.36 -17.58
C PHE A 90 3.56 0.74 -17.74
N GLU A 91 3.26 1.82 -18.46
CA GLU A 91 4.21 2.92 -18.64
C GLU A 91 4.57 3.58 -17.30
N ARG A 92 3.60 3.74 -16.39
CA ARG A 92 3.88 4.26 -15.05
C ARG A 92 4.73 3.31 -14.22
N TYR A 93 4.40 2.02 -14.21
CA TYR A 93 5.17 0.99 -13.52
C TYR A 93 6.63 0.98 -13.99
N ARG A 94 6.82 0.99 -15.31
CA ARG A 94 8.10 1.12 -15.98
C ARG A 94 8.85 2.39 -15.56
N GLN A 95 8.18 3.54 -15.53
CA GLN A 95 8.77 4.81 -15.10
C GLN A 95 9.21 4.78 -13.64
N MET A 96 8.38 4.25 -12.74
CA MET A 96 8.74 4.08 -11.32
C MET A 96 9.96 3.19 -11.16
N LEU A 97 10.04 2.09 -11.92
CA LEU A 97 11.21 1.21 -11.90
C LEU A 97 12.48 1.95 -12.37
N MET A 98 12.41 2.70 -13.48
CA MET A 98 13.54 3.50 -13.96
C MET A 98 14.03 4.51 -12.91
N ILE A 99 13.11 5.25 -12.27
CA ILE A 99 13.44 6.20 -11.21
C ILE A 99 14.12 5.49 -10.04
N LYS A 100 13.56 4.36 -9.59
CA LYS A 100 14.13 3.55 -8.51
C LYS A 100 15.55 3.09 -8.83
N LEU A 101 15.79 2.58 -10.04
CA LEU A 101 17.12 2.12 -10.46
C LEU A 101 18.16 3.26 -10.42
N VAL A 102 17.79 4.46 -10.89
CA VAL A 102 18.66 5.64 -10.82
C VAL A 102 18.90 6.07 -9.36
N ALA A 103 17.87 6.04 -8.51
CA ALA A 103 17.99 6.34 -7.08
C ALA A 103 18.91 5.33 -6.36
N ASP A 104 18.81 4.04 -6.68
CA ASP A 104 19.67 3.00 -6.10
C ASP A 104 21.14 3.19 -6.53
N LYS A 105 21.39 3.47 -7.81
CA LYS A 105 22.73 3.72 -8.35
C LYS A 105 23.40 4.95 -7.76
N SER A 106 22.64 6.02 -7.55
CA SER A 106 23.16 7.26 -6.94
C SER A 106 23.41 7.13 -5.43
N GLY A 107 23.03 6.00 -4.83
CA GLY A 107 23.12 5.79 -3.39
C GLY A 107 22.04 6.52 -2.60
N PHE A 108 21.04 7.12 -3.26
CA PHE A 108 19.92 7.82 -2.62
C PHE A 108 19.20 6.91 -1.61
N THR A 109 18.88 5.67 -1.99
CA THR A 109 18.21 4.69 -1.13
C THR A 109 19.08 4.16 0.02
N LYS A 110 20.40 4.42 -0.02
CA LYS A 110 21.34 4.01 1.03
C LYS A 110 21.50 5.07 2.13
N ARG A 111 21.07 6.32 1.89
CA ARG A 111 21.17 7.41 2.86
C ARG A 111 20.41 7.08 4.15
N ALA A 112 20.95 7.51 5.30
CA ALA A 112 20.39 7.18 6.61
C ALA A 112 18.99 7.79 6.81
N ASP A 113 18.80 9.05 6.40
CA ASP A 113 17.51 9.74 6.49
C ASP A 113 16.43 9.05 5.64
N ILE A 114 16.76 8.62 4.42
CA ILE A 114 15.84 7.89 3.56
C ILE A 114 15.46 6.54 4.16
N LYS A 115 16.41 5.81 4.77
CA LYS A 115 16.12 4.54 5.45
C LYS A 115 15.18 4.73 6.64
N GLU A 116 15.38 5.76 7.46
CA GLU A 116 14.49 6.04 8.58
C GLU A 116 13.09 6.46 8.11
N ILE A 117 12.98 7.25 7.03
CA ILE A 117 11.69 7.56 6.40
C ILE A 117 10.99 6.27 5.94
N LEU A 118 11.69 5.40 5.22
CA LEU A 118 11.10 4.14 4.72
C LEU A 118 10.65 3.24 5.87
N LYS A 119 11.46 3.10 6.92
CA LYS A 119 11.11 2.32 8.12
C LYS A 119 9.87 2.86 8.83
N PHE A 120 9.76 4.18 8.95
CA PHE A 120 8.57 4.81 9.53
C PHE A 120 7.33 4.60 8.64
N GLN A 121 7.46 4.77 7.32
CA GLN A 121 6.37 4.53 6.37
C GLN A 121 5.92 3.06 6.36
N GLU A 122 6.86 2.12 6.42
CA GLU A 122 6.55 0.69 6.54
C GLU A 122 5.75 0.40 7.82
N MET A 123 6.20 0.92 8.97
CA MET A 123 5.50 0.76 10.25
C MET A 123 4.09 1.34 10.19
N GLN A 124 3.94 2.55 9.64
CA GLN A 124 2.64 3.21 9.49
C GLN A 124 1.71 2.41 8.57
N LEU A 125 2.21 1.93 7.44
CA LEU A 125 1.44 1.16 6.47
C LEU A 125 1.00 -0.19 7.05
N ILE A 126 1.91 -0.96 7.66
CA ILE A 126 1.61 -2.24 8.28
C ILE A 126 0.57 -2.07 9.39
N SER A 127 0.75 -1.07 10.26
CA SER A 127 -0.20 -0.77 11.33
C SER A 127 -1.60 -0.52 10.77
N ASN A 128 -1.73 0.35 9.78
CA ASN A 128 -3.02 0.68 9.18
C ASN A 128 -3.67 -0.53 8.49
N LEU A 129 -2.90 -1.27 7.69
CA LEU A 129 -3.41 -2.44 6.97
C LEU A 129 -3.88 -3.54 7.92
N TYR A 130 -3.08 -3.84 8.95
CA TYR A 130 -3.41 -4.87 9.92
C TYR A 130 -4.64 -4.49 10.75
N ILE A 131 -4.71 -3.26 11.26
CA ILE A 131 -5.87 -2.81 12.04
C ILE A 131 -7.13 -2.78 11.18
N ALA A 132 -7.06 -2.28 9.94
CA ALA A 132 -8.20 -2.30 9.03
C ALA A 132 -8.72 -3.73 8.81
N GLU A 133 -7.84 -4.68 8.51
CA GLU A 133 -8.20 -6.09 8.33
C GLU A 133 -8.84 -6.69 9.60
N GLN A 134 -8.27 -6.40 10.78
CA GLN A 134 -8.82 -6.85 12.05
C GLN A 134 -10.20 -6.25 12.35
N VAL A 135 -10.42 -4.97 12.04
CA VAL A 135 -11.72 -4.31 12.20
C VAL A 135 -12.75 -4.92 11.25
N GLU A 136 -12.41 -5.01 9.96
CA GLU A 136 -13.29 -5.58 8.93
C GLU A 136 -13.73 -7.01 9.26
N SER A 137 -12.80 -7.85 9.73
CA SER A 137 -13.11 -9.24 10.09
C SER A 137 -14.18 -9.39 11.19
N LYS A 138 -14.43 -8.33 11.97
CA LYS A 138 -15.42 -8.30 13.06
C LYS A 138 -16.75 -7.68 12.64
N ILE A 139 -16.82 -7.04 11.47
CA ILE A 139 -18.02 -6.40 10.97
C ILE A 139 -18.70 -7.34 9.97
N LYS A 140 -19.83 -7.92 10.38
CA LYS A 140 -20.75 -8.60 9.48
C LYS A 140 -21.97 -7.71 9.31
N ILE A 141 -22.41 -7.51 8.06
CA ILE A 141 -23.61 -6.72 7.74
C ILE A 141 -24.57 -7.67 7.04
N SER A 142 -25.74 -7.89 7.62
CA SER A 142 -26.77 -8.73 6.99
C SER A 142 -27.49 -7.97 5.87
N GLU A 143 -28.20 -8.71 5.02
CA GLU A 143 -29.02 -8.08 3.97
C GLU A 143 -30.15 -7.24 4.56
N GLU A 144 -30.79 -7.74 5.61
CA GLU A 144 -31.86 -7.03 6.33
C GLU A 144 -31.37 -5.71 6.95
N GLU A 145 -30.17 -5.70 7.51
CA GLU A 145 -29.55 -4.48 8.05
C GLU A 145 -29.30 -3.46 6.93
N ALA A 146 -28.76 -3.91 5.79
CA ALA A 146 -28.51 -3.04 4.64
C ALA A 146 -29.81 -2.48 4.05
N GLN A 147 -30.87 -3.29 3.96
CA GLN A 147 -32.19 -2.86 3.49
C GLN A 147 -32.83 -1.84 4.43
N THR A 148 -32.75 -2.09 5.75
CA THR A 148 -33.30 -1.19 6.77
C THR A 148 -32.60 0.17 6.73
N GLU A 149 -31.27 0.19 6.71
CA GLU A 149 -30.51 1.44 6.63
C GLU A 149 -30.75 2.15 5.29
N CYS A 150 -30.85 1.43 4.18
CA CYS A 150 -31.21 2.02 2.88
C CYS A 150 -32.60 2.69 2.93
N ALA A 151 -33.60 2.03 3.51
CA ALA A 151 -34.94 2.60 3.68
C ALA A 151 -34.90 3.89 4.52
N GLU A 152 -34.13 3.89 5.61
CA GLU A 152 -33.94 5.08 6.46
C GLU A 152 -33.21 6.22 5.73
N LEU A 153 -32.17 5.91 4.95
CA LEU A 153 -31.43 6.90 4.17
C LEU A 153 -32.32 7.58 3.13
N ARG A 154 -33.16 6.81 2.44
CA ARG A 154 -34.10 7.37 1.46
C ARG A 154 -35.14 8.28 2.07
N LYS A 155 -35.56 8.04 3.31
CA LYS A 155 -36.48 8.93 4.04
C LYS A 155 -35.82 10.26 4.40
N ARG A 156 -34.52 10.25 4.72
CA ARG A 156 -33.80 11.40 5.27
C ARG A 156 -33.04 12.21 4.22
N ASN A 157 -32.72 11.61 3.08
CA ASN A 157 -31.97 12.25 2.00
C ASN A 157 -32.68 12.04 0.65
N ALA A 158 -33.20 13.15 0.09
CA ALA A 158 -33.91 13.16 -1.17
C ALA A 158 -33.04 12.69 -2.36
N GLU A 159 -31.72 12.92 -2.31
CA GLU A 159 -30.79 12.45 -3.34
C GLU A 159 -30.62 10.93 -3.31
N VAL A 160 -30.67 10.30 -2.13
CA VAL A 160 -30.59 8.84 -2.00
C VAL A 160 -31.90 8.18 -2.43
N ASN A 161 -33.02 8.87 -2.26
CA ASN A 161 -34.33 8.37 -2.66
C ASN A 161 -34.43 8.11 -4.17
N SER A 162 -33.76 8.90 -5.00
CA SER A 162 -33.77 8.74 -6.46
C SER A 162 -32.76 7.70 -6.97
N LEU A 163 -31.88 7.17 -6.12
CA LEU A 163 -30.87 6.19 -6.53
C LEU A 163 -31.47 4.79 -6.75
N PRO A 164 -30.94 4.00 -7.71
CA PRO A 164 -31.25 2.57 -7.83
C PRO A 164 -31.01 1.81 -6.52
N ILE A 165 -31.76 0.71 -6.30
CA ILE A 165 -31.73 -0.04 -5.03
C ILE A 165 -30.31 -0.50 -4.67
N ASP A 166 -29.54 -0.99 -5.65
CA ASP A 166 -28.19 -1.49 -5.43
C ASP A 166 -27.24 -0.38 -4.98
N ARG A 167 -27.41 0.84 -5.51
CA ARG A 167 -26.62 2.01 -5.10
C ARG A 167 -26.98 2.44 -3.68
N CYS A 168 -28.26 2.42 -3.33
CA CYS A 168 -28.71 2.69 -1.97
C CYS A 168 -28.16 1.65 -0.97
N LEU A 169 -28.19 0.36 -1.33
CA LEU A 169 -27.64 -0.72 -0.50
C LEU A 169 -26.12 -0.61 -0.31
N LEU A 170 -25.37 -0.15 -1.32
CA LEU A 170 -23.94 0.13 -1.18
C LEU A 170 -23.68 1.26 -0.16
N LEU A 171 -24.43 2.37 -0.25
CA LEU A 171 -24.31 3.48 0.71
C LEU A 171 -24.69 3.05 2.12
N ALA A 172 -25.77 2.28 2.26
CA ALA A 172 -26.21 1.71 3.53
C ALA A 172 -25.13 0.85 4.17
N ARG A 173 -24.54 -0.09 3.43
CA ARG A 173 -23.43 -0.93 3.92
C ARG A 173 -22.21 -0.10 4.31
N ALA A 174 -21.86 0.92 3.52
CA ALA A 174 -20.75 1.82 3.84
C ALA A 174 -20.98 2.60 5.15
N GLN A 175 -22.20 3.10 5.37
CA GLN A 175 -22.56 3.83 6.58
C GLN A 175 -22.55 2.93 7.82
N ILE A 176 -23.15 1.73 7.74
CA ILE A 176 -23.10 0.73 8.81
C ILE A 176 -21.65 0.36 9.12
N LYS A 177 -20.85 0.08 8.09
CA LYS A 177 -19.42 -0.26 8.23
C LYS A 177 -18.67 0.85 8.94
N SER A 178 -18.83 2.11 8.51
CA SER A 178 -18.16 3.27 9.13
C SER A 178 -18.47 3.38 10.62
N ARG A 179 -19.76 3.32 11.01
CA ARG A 179 -20.17 3.38 12.41
C ARG A 179 -19.62 2.22 13.23
N ARG A 180 -19.78 0.98 12.75
CA ARG A 180 -19.27 -0.21 13.46
C ARG A 180 -17.75 -0.22 13.56
N SER A 181 -17.05 0.29 12.55
CA SER A 181 -15.59 0.44 12.60
C SER A 181 -15.15 1.31 13.77
N MET A 182 -15.81 2.44 14.02
CA MET A 182 -15.50 3.30 15.17
C MET A 182 -15.74 2.59 16.51
N GLU A 183 -16.79 1.77 16.62
CA GLU A 183 -17.10 1.00 17.84
C GLU A 183 -16.11 -0.16 18.08
N VAL A 184 -15.66 -0.82 17.01
CA VAL A 184 -14.77 -1.99 17.05
C VAL A 184 -13.31 -1.60 17.22
N TYR A 185 -12.89 -0.47 16.67
CA TYR A 185 -11.50 -0.04 16.61
C TYR A 185 -10.77 -0.06 17.98
N PRO A 186 -11.31 0.51 19.07
CA PRO A 186 -10.64 0.45 20.38
C PRO A 186 -10.42 -0.98 20.88
N LYS A 187 -11.39 -1.88 20.66
CA LYS A 187 -11.29 -3.30 21.07
C LYS A 187 -10.28 -4.09 20.24
N VAL A 188 -10.02 -3.66 19.01
CA VAL A 188 -8.93 -4.22 18.20
C VAL A 188 -7.59 -3.77 18.77
N LEU A 189 -7.43 -2.47 19.10
CA LEU A 189 -6.19 -1.96 19.67
C LEU A 189 -5.83 -2.64 21.00
N GLU A 190 -6.79 -2.83 21.91
CA GLU A 190 -6.52 -3.52 23.17
C GLU A 190 -6.04 -4.96 22.96
N ARG A 191 -6.66 -5.71 22.04
CA ARG A 191 -6.20 -7.07 21.69
C ARG A 191 -4.80 -7.08 21.07
N VAL A 192 -4.45 -6.05 20.29
CA VAL A 192 -3.07 -5.92 19.76
C VAL A 192 -2.08 -5.70 20.90
N LYS A 193 -2.43 -4.87 21.89
CA LYS A 193 -1.59 -4.63 23.08
C LYS A 193 -1.40 -5.91 23.90
N GLU A 194 -2.47 -6.69 24.10
CA GLU A 194 -2.41 -7.99 24.79
C GLU A 194 -1.47 -8.99 24.09
N GLY A 195 -1.28 -8.85 22.78
CA GLY A 195 -0.41 -9.70 21.98
C GLY A 195 1.09 -9.40 22.11
N VAL A 196 1.49 -8.36 22.85
CA VAL A 196 2.91 -7.96 22.99
C VAL A 196 3.35 -7.88 24.45
N THR A 197 4.59 -8.26 24.72
CA THR A 197 5.21 -8.06 26.03
C THR A 197 5.96 -6.73 26.06
N ILE A 198 5.57 -5.86 26.97
CA ILE A 198 6.22 -4.55 27.17
C ILE A 198 7.12 -4.66 28.40
N LYS A 199 8.43 -4.42 28.22
CA LYS A 199 9.40 -4.32 29.32
C LYS A 199 9.83 -2.87 29.47
N HIS A 200 9.48 -2.26 30.59
CA HIS A 200 9.87 -0.89 30.89
C HIS A 200 11.28 -0.84 31.50
N ASN A 201 12.08 0.14 31.11
CA ASN A 201 13.38 0.40 31.74
C ASN A 201 13.18 1.40 32.89
N GLU A 202 13.14 0.90 34.12
CA GLU A 202 12.92 1.71 35.34
C GLU A 202 13.96 2.83 35.54
N LYS A 203 15.11 2.75 34.87
CA LYS A 203 16.17 3.76 34.95
C LYS A 203 15.99 4.91 33.96
N PHE A 204 15.00 4.83 33.05
CA PHE A 204 14.76 5.84 32.04
C PHE A 204 13.48 6.61 32.33
N ASP A 205 13.60 7.91 32.63
CA ASP A 205 12.46 8.79 32.81
C ASP A 205 11.88 9.22 31.45
N LEU A 206 10.90 8.44 30.99
CA LEU A 206 10.23 8.66 29.71
C LEU A 206 9.48 10.00 29.68
N GLU A 207 8.76 10.33 30.75
CA GLU A 207 7.91 11.53 30.79
C GLU A 207 8.74 12.81 30.74
N ASN A 208 9.87 12.85 31.47
CA ASN A 208 10.79 13.99 31.39
C ASN A 208 11.46 14.09 30.01
N TYR A 209 11.81 12.96 29.37
CA TYR A 209 12.38 12.96 28.03
C TYR A 209 11.39 13.52 26.99
N LEU A 210 10.14 13.03 26.98
CA LEU A 210 9.12 13.45 26.01
C LEU A 210 8.74 14.92 26.15
N SER A 211 8.77 15.47 27.37
CA SER A 211 8.35 16.85 27.63
C SER A 211 9.44 17.91 27.37
N LYS A 212 10.73 17.54 27.35
CA LYS A 212 11.83 18.53 27.32
C LYS A 212 12.90 18.30 26.26
N ASN A 213 13.09 17.06 25.79
CA ASN A 213 14.31 16.70 25.06
C ASN A 213 14.09 16.42 23.56
N ILE A 214 12.85 16.55 23.07
CA ILE A 214 12.55 16.46 21.64
C ILE A 214 12.82 17.83 21.01
N VAL A 215 14.04 18.02 20.50
CA VAL A 215 14.45 19.25 19.82
C VAL A 215 14.26 19.09 18.31
N PHE A 216 13.37 19.89 17.72
CA PHE A 216 13.27 19.98 16.27
C PHE A 216 14.44 20.82 15.73
N PRO A 217 15.18 20.35 14.71
CA PRO A 217 16.34 21.05 14.18
C PRO A 217 16.09 22.51 13.74
N GLU A 218 14.84 22.84 13.44
CA GLU A 218 14.41 24.19 13.04
C GLU A 218 14.13 25.10 14.24
N ALA A 219 13.71 24.57 15.39
CA ALA A 219 13.44 25.33 16.61
C ALA A 219 14.72 25.76 17.35
N ALA A 220 15.80 24.98 17.21
CA ALA A 220 17.11 25.29 17.82
C ALA A 220 17.84 26.50 17.21
N LYS A 221 17.37 27.02 16.06
CA LYS A 221 17.95 28.21 15.41
C LYS A 221 17.35 29.52 15.91
N THR A 222 16.22 29.49 16.60
CA THR A 222 15.53 30.70 17.07
C THR A 222 16.04 31.14 18.45
N GLU A 223 16.36 30.19 19.34
CA GLU A 223 16.88 30.51 20.69
C GLU A 223 18.32 31.06 20.69
N ASN A 224 19.12 30.74 19.68
CA ASN A 224 20.50 31.27 19.55
C ASN A 224 20.58 32.68 18.94
N LYS A 225 19.47 33.25 18.45
CA LYS A 225 19.46 34.64 17.97
C LYS A 225 19.09 35.65 19.06
N GLU A 226 18.20 35.30 19.99
CA GLU A 226 17.85 36.20 21.10
C GLU A 226 18.99 36.37 22.12
N SER A 227 19.93 35.43 22.20
CA SER A 227 21.08 35.52 23.11
C SER A 227 22.30 36.26 22.53
N SER A 228 22.33 36.59 21.23
CA SER A 228 23.45 37.32 20.61
C SER A 228 23.21 38.82 20.39
N GLU A 229 21.97 39.32 20.55
CA GLU A 229 21.65 40.76 20.44
C GLU A 229 21.63 41.48 21.80
N ALA A 230 21.88 40.75 22.90
CA ALA A 230 21.99 41.30 24.26
C ALA A 230 23.43 41.24 24.80
N LYS A 231 24.41 41.77 24.06
CA LYS A 231 25.73 42.14 24.57
C LYS A 231 26.24 43.42 23.94
#